data_AF-A0A5Y6EZJ6-F1
#
_entry.id   AF-A0A5Y6EZJ6-F1
#
_cell.length_a   1.000
_cell.length_b   1.000
_cell.length_c   1.000
_cell.angle_alpha   90.00
_cell.angle_beta   90.00
_cell.angle_gamma   90.00
#
_symmetry.space_group_name_H-M   'P 1'
#
loop_
_entity.id
_entity.type
_entity.pdbx_description
1 polymer ?
#
loop_
_entity_poly.entity_id
_entity_poly.type
_entity_poly.pdbx_seq_one_letter_code
_entity_poly.pdbx_strand_id
1 'polypeptide(L)' 'TAVFKGETANHLHKQVSRFHLADKNAHKRADDLLDNYTYGLIIAFGSGDAI' A
#
# COMPACT_ATOMS: atom_id res chain seq x y z
N THR A 1 -13.09 1.69 -11.92
CA THR A 1 -11.75 2.01 -12.43
C THR A 1 -11.73 3.49 -12.72
N ALA A 2 -10.94 4.28 -11.98
CA ALA A 2 -10.86 5.74 -12.19
C ALA A 2 -9.67 6.06 -13.09
N VAL A 3 -9.87 6.95 -14.07
CA VAL A 3 -8.82 7.37 -15.00
C VAL A 3 -8.00 8.48 -14.34
N PHE A 4 -6.70 8.26 -14.14
CA PHE A 4 -5.77 9.28 -13.65
C PHE A 4 -4.63 9.45 -14.65
N LYS A 5 -4.47 10.65 -15.24
CA LYS A 5 -3.41 11.00 -16.21
C LYS A 5 -3.32 10.12 -17.47
N GLY A 6 -4.45 9.70 -18.04
CA GLY A 6 -4.46 8.97 -19.32
C GLY A 6 -4.02 7.50 -19.24
N GLU A 7 -3.69 7.00 -18.04
CA GLU A 7 -3.50 5.57 -17.78
C GLU A 7 -4.63 5.05 -16.90
N THR A 8 -5.34 4.04 -17.39
CA THR A 8 -6.23 3.24 -16.56
C THR A 8 -5.39 2.15 -15.91
N ALA A 9 -4.98 2.36 -14.66
CA ALA A 9 -4.21 1.39 -13.90
C ALA A 9 -4.85 1.11 -12.55
N ASN A 10 -4.72 -0.13 -12.07
CA ASN A 10 -5.06 -0.46 -10.70
C ASN A 10 -4.01 0.14 -9.76
N HIS A 11 -4.41 1.16 -8.99
CA HIS A 11 -3.52 1.87 -8.06
C HIS A 11 -2.93 0.96 -6.98
N LEU A 12 -3.76 0.09 -6.38
CA LEU A 12 -3.30 -0.87 -5.38
C LEU A 12 -2.23 -1.81 -5.95
N HIS A 13 -2.46 -2.33 -7.17
CA HIS A 13 -1.49 -3.21 -7.83
C HIS A 13 -0.14 -2.51 -8.07
N LYS A 14 -0.16 -1.24 -8.49
CA LYS A 14 1.06 -0.42 -8.66
C LYS A 14 1.81 -0.22 -7.34
N GLN A 15 1.09 -0.06 -6.22
CA GLN A 15 1.69 0.12 -4.90
C GLN A 15 2.31 -1.17 -4.37
N VAL A 16 1.59 -2.30 -4.45
CA VAL A 16 2.07 -3.62 -4.01
C VAL A 16 3.29 -4.06 -4.81
N SER A 17 3.24 -3.99 -6.15
CA SER A 17 4.34 -4.46 -7.02
C SER A 17 5.64 -3.65 -6.89
N ARG A 18 5.56 -2.44 -6.34
CA ARG A 18 6.71 -1.53 -6.16
C ARG A 18 7.16 -1.41 -4.71
N PHE A 19 6.50 -2.12 -3.79
CA PHE A 19 6.92 -2.14 -2.40
C PHE A 19 8.31 -2.79 -2.28
N HIS A 20 9.21 -2.12 -1.56
CA HIS A 20 10.53 -2.63 -1.30
C HIS A 20 10.93 -2.24 0.12
N LEU A 21 11.29 -3.23 0.93
CA LEU A 21 11.66 -3.02 2.32
C LEU A 21 12.94 -2.17 2.39
N ALA A 22 13.00 -1.25 3.35
CA ALA A 22 14.12 -0.34 3.58
C ALA A 22 14.45 0.61 2.40
N ASP A 23 13.50 0.86 1.50
CA ASP A 23 13.68 1.86 0.45
C ASP A 23 13.69 3.29 1.01
N LYS A 24 14.84 3.96 0.89
CA LYS A 24 15.06 5.35 1.34
C LYS A 24 14.13 6.36 0.67
N ASN A 25 13.58 6.06 -0.50
CA ASN A 25 12.65 6.92 -1.23
C ASN A 25 11.17 6.50 -1.05
N ALA A 26 10.84 5.58 -0.14
CA ALA A 26 9.46 5.14 0.08
C ALA A 26 8.50 6.32 0.34
N HIS A 27 8.92 7.27 1.19
CA HIS A 27 8.17 8.47 1.55
C HIS A 27 7.79 9.41 0.38
N LYS A 28 8.34 9.20 -0.83
CA LYS A 28 8.04 10.00 -2.03
C LYS A 28 6.92 9.41 -2.88
N ARG A 29 6.44 8.21 -2.55
CA ARG A 29 5.40 7.50 -3.32
C ARG A 29 4.10 7.52 -2.53
N ALA A 30 2.99 7.44 -3.24
CA ALA A 30 1.71 7.14 -2.61
C ALA A 30 1.69 5.66 -2.22
N ASP A 31 1.37 5.35 -0.97
CA ASP A 31 1.22 4.02 -0.38
C ASP A 31 -0.10 3.86 0.40
N ASP A 32 -0.98 4.85 0.37
CA ASP A 32 -2.26 4.91 1.07
C ASP A 32 -3.13 3.64 0.98
N LEU A 33 -3.28 3.02 -0.21
CA LEU A 33 -4.07 1.80 -0.33
C LEU A 33 -3.31 0.56 0.16
N LEU A 34 -1.98 0.55 0.03
CA LEU A 34 -1.13 -0.51 0.57
C LEU A 34 -1.16 -0.48 2.10
N ASP A 35 -1.01 0.71 2.70
CA ASP A 35 -1.07 0.93 4.14
C ASP A 35 -2.41 0.46 4.71
N ASN A 36 -3.52 0.89 4.11
CA ASN A 36 -4.85 0.47 4.55
C ASN A 36 -5.04 -1.06 4.49
N TYR A 37 -4.52 -1.70 3.45
CA TYR A 37 -4.56 -3.16 3.34
C TYR A 37 -3.70 -3.83 4.42
N THR A 38 -2.48 -3.35 4.65
CA THR A 38 -1.57 -3.88 5.66
C THR A 38 -2.10 -3.68 7.08
N TYR A 39 -2.69 -2.52 7.40
CA TYR A 39 -3.39 -2.31 8.67
C TYR A 39 -4.54 -3.29 8.86
N GLY A 40 -5.33 -3.55 7.80
CA GLY A 40 -6.38 -4.56 7.84
C GLY A 40 -5.86 -5.96 8.18
N LEU A 41 -4.71 -6.36 7.63
CA LEU A 41 -4.07 -7.63 7.96
C LEU A 41 -3.54 -7.65 9.40
N ILE A 42 -2.93 -6.57 9.87
CA ILE A 42 -2.44 -6.45 11.24
C ILE A 42 -3.61 -6.56 12.23
N ILE A 43 -4.75 -5.94 11.96
CA ILE A 43 -5.94 -6.04 12.82
C ILE A 43 -6.56 -7.43 12.77
N ALA A 44 -6.67 -8.03 11.57
CA ALA A 44 -7.34 -9.32 11.40
C ALA A 44 -6.52 -10.51 11.93
N PHE A 45 -5.20 -10.43 11.86
CA PHE A 45 -4.30 -11.54 12.16
C PHE A 45 -3.26 -11.23 13.25
N GLY A 46 -3.14 -9.98 13.68
CA GLY A 46 -2.25 -9.60 14.77
C GLY A 46 -2.75 -10.12 16.10
N SER A 47 -1.85 -10.73 16.86
CA SER A 47 -2.04 -10.94 18.29
C SER A 47 -2.10 -9.54 18.91
N GLY A 48 -3.17 -9.21 19.65
CA GLY A 48 -3.45 -7.86 20.17
C GLY A 48 -2.40 -7.18 21.05
N ASP A 49 -1.19 -7.73 21.15
CA ASP A 49 0.00 -7.11 21.76
C ASP A 49 0.68 -6.08 20.85
N ALA A 50 0.30 -6.00 19.57
CA ALA A 50 0.88 -5.10 18.57
C ALA A 50 0.08 -3.79 18.34
N ILE A 51 -1.04 -3.60 19.04
CA ILE A 51 -1.88 -2.38 19.04
C ILE A 51 -1.87 -1.79 20.45
#